data_AF-A0A239XV75-F1
#
_entry.id   AF-A0A239XV75-F1
#
_cell.length_a   1.000
_cell.length_b   1.000
_cell.length_c   1.000
_cell.angle_alpha   90.00
_cell.angle_beta   90.00
_cell.angle_gamma   90.00
#
_symmetry.space_group_name_H-M   'P 1'
#
loop_
_entity.id
_entity.type
_entity.pdbx_description
1 polymer ?
#
loop_
_entity_poly.entity_id
_entity_poly.type
_entity_poly.pdbx_seq_one_letter_code
_entity_poly.pdbx_strand_id
1 'polypeptide(L)'
;MQSPDPALIFEQNTDKTRVLVTGNTPGISELLTKIIDFCGKDLDYIFADGHSRSVGSDFLILELNDASTAGNFRPTVVFIATENSNDDFSGVLRNIVAGGILIYNENDGNVANAVDLSENYFRKLPYAKPETNGNYLKTEIGDIPVNFDPKIMAHIDGARLFCQQFGIMEEDFYEGLASL
;
A
#
# COMPACT_ATOMS: atom_id res chain seq x y z
N MET A 1 7.35 -21.31 -0.08
CA MET A 1 8.23 -20.56 -1.01
C MET A 1 9.13 -19.66 -0.18
N GLN A 2 10.24 -19.19 -0.74
CA GLN A 2 11.17 -18.28 -0.06
C GLN A 2 10.62 -16.86 -0.19
N SER A 3 10.65 -16.07 0.90
CA SER A 3 10.27 -14.66 0.86
C SER A 3 11.08 -13.89 -0.18
N PRO A 4 10.49 -12.90 -0.87
CA PRO A 4 11.17 -12.16 -1.93
C PRO A 4 12.40 -11.41 -1.43
N ASP A 5 13.49 -11.43 -2.22
CA ASP A 5 14.71 -10.66 -1.95
C ASP A 5 14.58 -9.23 -2.53
N PRO A 6 14.42 -8.19 -1.69
CA PRO A 6 14.20 -6.82 -2.15
C PRO A 6 15.38 -6.24 -2.94
N ALA A 7 16.62 -6.65 -2.63
CA ALA A 7 17.79 -6.13 -3.32
C ALA A 7 17.84 -6.63 -4.77
N LEU A 8 17.64 -7.93 -4.96
CA LEU A 8 17.59 -8.55 -6.28
C LEU A 8 16.43 -8.00 -7.11
N ILE A 9 15.25 -7.84 -6.50
CA ILE A 9 14.05 -7.31 -7.18
C ILE A 9 14.28 -5.87 -7.63
N PHE A 10 14.95 -5.05 -6.80
CA PHE A 10 15.33 -3.70 -7.19
C PHE A 10 16.25 -3.69 -8.41
N GLU A 11 17.33 -4.48 -8.41
CA GLU A 11 18.31 -4.53 -9.49
C GLU A 11 17.67 -4.91 -10.84
N GLN A 12 16.69 -5.82 -10.81
CA GLN A 12 15.99 -6.32 -12.00
C GLN A 12 14.91 -5.37 -12.53
N ASN A 13 14.48 -4.37 -11.75
CA ASN A 13 13.34 -3.50 -12.08
C ASN A 13 13.68 -2.02 -11.86
N THR A 14 14.90 -1.63 -12.20
CA THR A 14 15.37 -0.23 -12.06
C THR A 14 14.66 0.73 -13.02
N ASP A 15 14.18 0.23 -14.15
CA ASP A 15 13.43 0.92 -15.20
C ASP A 15 11.96 1.13 -14.86
N LYS A 16 11.39 0.35 -13.93
CA LYS A 16 9.98 0.42 -13.52
C LYS A 16 9.72 1.44 -12.41
N THR A 17 8.48 1.88 -12.31
CA THR A 17 7.94 2.47 -11.08
C THR A 17 7.78 1.37 -10.03
N ARG A 18 8.63 1.44 -9.00
CA ARG A 18 8.66 0.46 -7.91
C ARG A 18 7.72 0.89 -6.80
N VAL A 19 6.75 0.04 -6.47
CA VAL A 19 5.76 0.28 -5.45
C VAL A 19 5.95 -0.74 -4.34
N LEU A 20 5.95 -0.28 -3.10
CA LEU A 20 6.07 -1.12 -1.91
C LEU A 20 4.76 -1.09 -1.14
N VAL A 21 4.16 -2.25 -0.89
CA VAL A 21 3.13 -2.45 0.13
C VAL A 21 3.78 -3.16 1.30
N THR A 22 3.69 -2.57 2.49
CA THR A 22 4.33 -3.11 3.70
C THR A 22 3.48 -2.82 4.93
N GLY A 23 3.83 -3.43 6.05
CA GLY A 23 2.98 -3.50 7.24
C GLY A 23 2.14 -4.78 7.18
N ASN A 24 2.17 -5.51 8.29
CA ASN A 24 1.66 -6.87 8.38
C ASN A 24 0.12 -6.90 8.51
N THR A 25 -0.59 -6.49 7.44
CA THR A 25 -2.06 -6.58 7.33
C THR A 25 -2.44 -7.62 6.27
N PRO A 26 -2.67 -8.89 6.67
CA PRO A 26 -3.07 -9.93 5.73
C PRO A 26 -4.35 -9.55 4.95
N GLY A 27 -4.37 -9.82 3.64
CA GLY A 27 -5.53 -9.54 2.79
C GLY A 27 -5.51 -8.16 2.12
N ILE A 28 -4.64 -7.24 2.53
CA ILE A 28 -4.60 -5.89 1.95
C ILE A 28 -4.13 -5.92 0.49
N SER A 29 -3.10 -6.70 0.18
CA SER A 29 -2.56 -6.82 -1.18
C SER A 29 -3.56 -7.52 -2.10
N GLU A 30 -4.29 -8.52 -1.60
CA GLU A 30 -5.37 -9.19 -2.33
C GLU A 30 -6.58 -8.29 -2.57
N LEU A 31 -6.91 -7.41 -1.62
CA LEU A 31 -7.94 -6.38 -1.82
C LEU A 31 -7.52 -5.44 -2.96
N LEU A 32 -6.30 -4.91 -2.89
CA LEU A 32 -5.75 -3.98 -3.88
C LEU A 32 -5.75 -4.59 -5.28
N THR A 33 -5.28 -5.83 -5.43
CA THR A 33 -5.22 -6.50 -6.73
C THR A 33 -6.59 -6.66 -7.35
N LYS A 34 -7.59 -7.07 -6.56
CA LYS A 34 -8.98 -7.22 -7.06
C LYS A 34 -9.57 -5.89 -7.52
N ILE A 35 -9.35 -4.79 -6.79
CA ILE A 35 -9.85 -3.46 -7.18
C ILE A 35 -9.14 -2.97 -8.44
N ILE A 36 -7.82 -3.16 -8.51
CA ILE A 36 -7.01 -2.77 -9.67
C ILE A 36 -7.43 -3.55 -10.92
N ASP A 37 -7.64 -4.87 -10.79
CA ASP A 37 -8.17 -5.73 -11.86
C ASP A 37 -9.59 -5.33 -12.26
N PHE A 38 -10.47 -5.01 -11.29
CA PHE A 38 -11.84 -4.51 -11.55
C PHE A 38 -11.82 -3.24 -12.41
N CYS A 39 -10.89 -2.32 -12.13
CA CYS A 39 -10.72 -1.07 -12.88
C CYS A 39 -10.02 -1.26 -14.24
N GLY A 40 -9.73 -2.51 -14.64
CA GLY A 40 -9.08 -2.81 -15.92
C GLY A 40 -7.63 -2.35 -16.00
N LYS A 41 -6.93 -2.27 -14.86
CA LYS A 41 -5.52 -1.88 -14.77
C LYS A 41 -4.66 -3.13 -14.60
N ASP A 42 -3.62 -3.25 -15.42
CA ASP A 42 -2.67 -4.35 -15.38
C ASP A 42 -1.34 -3.89 -14.75
N LEU A 43 -0.97 -4.49 -13.62
CA LEU A 43 0.28 -4.21 -12.89
C LEU A 43 1.04 -5.52 -12.63
N ASP A 44 2.36 -5.42 -12.54
CA ASP A 44 3.18 -6.55 -12.08
C ASP A 44 3.12 -6.62 -10.54
N TYR A 45 3.02 -7.83 -9.99
CA TYR A 45 2.95 -8.09 -8.56
C TYR A 45 3.95 -9.16 -8.13
N ILE A 46 4.57 -8.94 -6.98
CA ILE A 46 5.30 -9.95 -6.20
C ILE A 46 4.75 -9.90 -4.77
N PHE A 47 4.07 -10.97 -4.36
CA PHE A 47 3.48 -11.12 -3.03
C PHE A 47 4.54 -11.57 -2.01
N ALA A 48 4.26 -11.35 -0.72
CA ALA A 48 5.20 -11.67 0.36
C ALA A 48 5.50 -13.17 0.50
N ASP A 49 4.59 -14.04 0.04
CA ASP A 49 4.78 -15.48 -0.01
C ASP A 49 5.60 -15.97 -1.23
N GLY A 50 5.96 -15.05 -2.13
CA GLY A 50 6.75 -15.28 -3.33
C GLY A 50 5.91 -15.59 -4.58
N HIS A 51 4.57 -15.67 -4.48
CA HIS A 51 3.73 -15.69 -5.68
C HIS A 51 3.91 -14.39 -6.47
N SER A 52 3.85 -14.48 -7.80
CA SER A 52 4.01 -13.31 -8.66
C SER A 52 3.18 -13.41 -9.92
N ARG A 53 2.83 -12.24 -10.46
CA ARG A 53 2.16 -12.03 -11.76
C ARG A 53 2.95 -10.97 -12.50
N SER A 54 3.36 -11.26 -13.73
CA SER A 54 3.98 -10.26 -14.60
C SER A 54 3.23 -10.22 -15.92
N VAL A 55 2.81 -9.01 -16.29
CA VAL A 55 2.07 -8.66 -17.50
C VAL A 55 2.86 -7.66 -18.34
N GLY A 56 4.08 -7.31 -17.94
CA GLY A 56 4.93 -6.35 -18.64
C GLY A 56 4.58 -4.90 -18.31
N SER A 57 4.00 -4.65 -17.14
CA SER A 57 3.63 -3.30 -16.70
C SER A 57 4.86 -2.46 -16.34
N ASP A 58 4.75 -1.13 -16.53
CA ASP A 58 5.74 -0.16 -16.06
C ASP A 58 5.76 -0.03 -14.53
N PHE A 59 4.79 -0.64 -13.84
CA PHE A 59 4.67 -0.66 -12.39
C PHE A 59 4.91 -2.06 -11.85
N LEU A 60 5.72 -2.14 -10.80
CA LEU A 60 5.88 -3.35 -9.98
C LEU A 60 5.43 -3.06 -8.56
N ILE A 61 4.43 -3.79 -8.08
CA ILE A 61 4.05 -3.83 -6.67
C ILE A 61 4.77 -4.99 -6.00
N LEU A 62 5.56 -4.67 -4.98
CA LEU A 62 6.24 -5.62 -4.11
C LEU A 62 5.61 -5.56 -2.72
N GLU A 63 5.16 -6.71 -2.21
CA GLU A 63 4.68 -6.85 -0.85
C GLU A 63 5.79 -7.40 0.07
N LEU A 64 6.00 -6.73 1.21
CA LEU A 64 6.94 -7.18 2.25
C LEU A 64 6.33 -6.99 3.65
N ASN A 65 6.19 -8.08 4.40
CA ASN A 65 5.54 -8.05 5.72
C ASN A 65 6.45 -7.60 6.86
N ASP A 66 7.77 -7.65 6.68
CA ASP A 66 8.76 -7.23 7.67
C ASP A 66 9.35 -5.87 7.28
N ALA A 67 9.22 -4.89 8.18
CA ALA A 67 9.73 -3.54 7.99
C ALA A 67 11.26 -3.51 7.82
N SER A 68 11.99 -4.41 8.46
CA SER A 68 13.46 -4.49 8.36
C SER A 68 13.88 -4.92 6.96
N THR A 69 13.25 -5.97 6.43
CA THR A 69 13.44 -6.44 5.06
C THR A 69 13.00 -5.39 4.05
N ALA A 70 11.83 -4.77 4.25
CA ALA A 70 11.31 -3.68 3.42
C ALA A 70 12.27 -2.49 3.36
N GLY A 71 12.98 -2.22 4.47
CA GLY A 71 14.01 -1.20 4.55
C GLY A 71 15.20 -1.40 3.61
N ASN A 72 15.34 -2.56 2.96
CA ASN A 72 16.39 -2.80 1.95
C ASN A 72 15.92 -2.57 0.51
N PHE A 73 14.67 -2.15 0.30
CA PHE A 73 14.12 -1.81 -1.01
C PHE A 73 14.27 -0.31 -1.32
N ARG A 74 14.15 0.07 -2.60
CA ARG A 74 14.21 1.48 -3.06
C ARG A 74 12.93 1.87 -3.82
N PRO A 75 11.82 2.08 -3.10
CA PRO A 75 10.51 2.33 -3.70
C PRO A 75 10.35 3.78 -4.21
N THR A 76 9.50 3.92 -5.22
CA THR A 76 8.95 5.20 -5.70
C THR A 76 7.66 5.57 -4.97
N VAL A 77 6.82 4.58 -4.68
CA VAL A 77 5.59 4.72 -3.89
C VAL A 77 5.64 3.70 -2.76
N VAL A 78 5.28 4.12 -1.55
CA VAL A 78 5.16 3.26 -0.37
C VAL A 78 3.76 3.39 0.20
N PHE A 79 3.12 2.25 0.47
CA PHE A 79 1.93 2.16 1.28
C PHE A 79 2.22 1.33 2.53
N ILE A 80 2.08 1.96 3.70
CA ILE A 80 2.20 1.31 5.00
C ILE A 80 0.79 1.00 5.52
N ALA A 81 0.47 -0.28 5.59
CA ALA A 81 -0.72 -0.86 6.19
C ALA A 81 -0.30 -1.76 7.35
N THR A 82 0.04 -1.17 8.50
CA THR A 82 0.46 -1.91 9.69
C THR A 82 -0.56 -1.78 10.81
N GLU A 83 -0.61 -2.82 11.63
CA GLU A 83 -1.26 -2.83 12.95
C GLU A 83 -0.28 -3.07 14.09
N ASN A 84 1.00 -3.30 13.76
CA ASN A 84 2.00 -3.67 14.73
C ASN A 84 2.69 -2.41 15.27
N SER A 85 2.37 -2.08 16.52
CA SER A 85 2.97 -0.97 17.25
C SER A 85 4.45 -1.18 17.62
N ASN A 86 5.15 -2.14 17.03
CA ASN A 86 6.59 -2.34 17.20
C ASN A 86 7.40 -2.25 15.90
N ASP A 87 6.73 -2.08 14.74
CA ASP A 87 7.43 -1.97 13.48
C ASP A 87 8.21 -0.63 13.40
N ASP A 88 9.45 -0.70 12.93
CA ASP A 88 10.28 0.47 12.62
C ASP A 88 10.42 0.65 11.11
N PHE A 89 9.73 1.66 10.58
CA PHE A 89 9.75 2.00 9.16
C PHE A 89 10.84 3.01 8.78
N SER A 90 11.70 3.43 9.71
CA SER A 90 12.75 4.42 9.44
C SER A 90 13.64 4.03 8.25
N GLY A 91 13.99 2.73 8.16
CA GLY A 91 14.75 2.17 7.03
C GLY A 91 14.02 2.30 5.70
N VAL A 92 12.71 2.04 5.67
CA VAL A 92 11.87 2.20 4.48
C VAL A 92 11.84 3.66 4.05
N LEU A 93 11.52 4.58 4.97
CA LEU A 93 11.37 6.01 4.66
C LEU A 93 12.66 6.63 4.15
N ARG A 94 13.81 6.23 4.71
CA ARG A 94 15.13 6.68 4.26
C ARG A 94 15.44 6.27 2.82
N ASN A 95 14.89 5.15 2.35
CA ASN A 95 15.19 4.59 1.03
C ASN A 95 14.13 4.87 -0.04
N ILE A 96 13.05 5.59 0.29
CA ILE A 96 12.15 6.17 -0.71
C ILE A 96 12.98 7.06 -1.63
N VAL A 97 12.80 6.94 -2.95
CA VAL A 97 13.49 7.82 -3.90
C VAL A 97 13.09 9.28 -3.67
N ALA A 98 14.00 10.22 -3.93
CA ALA A 98 13.70 11.64 -3.79
C ALA A 98 12.48 12.04 -4.62
N GLY A 99 11.50 12.70 -3.97
CA GLY A 99 10.23 13.07 -4.60
C GLY A 99 9.21 11.93 -4.72
N GLY A 100 9.52 10.74 -4.18
CA GLY A 100 8.58 9.62 -4.09
C GLY A 100 7.39 9.91 -3.18
N ILE A 101 6.52 8.93 -2.99
CA ILE A 101 5.24 9.08 -2.30
C ILE A 101 5.15 8.10 -1.13
N LEU A 102 4.71 8.59 0.02
CA LEU A 102 4.38 7.79 1.20
C LEU A 102 2.89 7.93 1.51
N ILE A 103 2.20 6.80 1.58
CA ILE A 103 0.83 6.65 2.06
C ILE A 103 0.87 5.94 3.41
N TYR A 104 0.37 6.60 4.46
CA TYR A 104 0.53 6.10 5.83
C TYR A 104 -0.62 6.55 6.74
N ASN A 105 -0.90 5.76 7.79
CA ASN A 105 -1.87 6.13 8.80
C ASN A 105 -1.24 7.19 9.72
N GLU A 106 -1.78 8.41 9.73
CA GLU A 106 -1.23 9.49 10.57
C GLU A 106 -1.49 9.28 12.07
N ASN A 107 -2.44 8.42 12.41
CA ASN A 107 -2.76 8.08 13.79
C ASN A 107 -1.91 6.90 14.32
N ASP A 108 -1.10 6.27 13.47
CA ASP A 108 -0.10 5.31 13.93
C ASP A 108 1.11 6.06 14.50
N GLY A 109 1.28 6.00 15.82
CA GLY A 109 2.32 6.76 16.51
C GLY A 109 3.74 6.43 16.09
N ASN A 110 4.02 5.18 15.69
CA ASN A 110 5.35 4.79 15.25
C ASN A 110 5.65 5.29 13.85
N VAL A 111 4.69 5.12 12.94
CA VAL A 111 4.84 5.59 11.56
C VAL A 111 4.89 7.12 11.54
N ALA A 112 4.03 7.80 12.29
CA ALA A 112 4.06 9.26 12.42
C ALA A 112 5.41 9.74 12.97
N ASN A 113 5.92 9.13 14.04
CA ASN A 113 7.23 9.47 14.59
C ASN A 113 8.37 9.22 13.58
N ALA A 114 8.33 8.11 12.84
CA ALA A 114 9.32 7.82 11.79
C ALA A 114 9.27 8.87 10.65
N VAL A 115 8.06 9.34 10.31
CA VAL A 115 7.83 10.38 9.30
C VAL A 115 8.35 11.75 9.77
N ASP A 116 8.20 12.08 11.05
CA ASP A 116 8.67 13.33 11.64
C ASP A 116 10.20 13.39 11.77
N LEU A 117 10.82 12.24 12.08
CA LEU A 117 12.28 12.10 12.17
C LEU A 117 12.97 11.91 10.82
N SER A 118 12.21 11.75 9.73
CA SER A 118 12.79 11.49 8.41
C SER A 118 13.40 12.76 7.80
N GLU A 119 14.69 12.68 7.43
CA GLU A 119 15.37 13.73 6.68
C GLU A 119 15.18 13.62 5.16
N ASN A 120 14.52 12.55 4.69
CA ASN A 120 14.30 12.31 3.27
C ASN A 120 13.08 13.10 2.77
N TYR A 121 13.15 13.59 1.53
CA TYR A 121 12.09 14.38 0.92
C TYR A 121 11.20 13.50 0.04
N PHE A 122 10.01 13.19 0.55
CA PHE A 122 8.94 12.51 -0.16
C PHE A 122 7.61 13.23 0.08
N ARG A 123 6.68 13.08 -0.87
CA ARG A 123 5.30 13.54 -0.72
C ARG A 123 4.58 12.65 0.29
N LYS A 124 3.91 13.27 1.25
CA LYS A 124 3.12 12.61 2.29
C LYS A 124 1.65 12.59 1.88
N LEU A 125 1.02 11.42 1.95
CA LEU A 125 -0.41 11.18 1.78
C LEU A 125 -0.92 10.49 3.06
N PRO A 126 -1.18 11.26 4.14
CA PRO A 126 -1.73 10.70 5.35
C PRO A 126 -3.15 10.20 5.10
N TYR A 127 -3.53 9.12 5.79
CA TYR A 127 -4.91 8.67 5.92
C TYR A 127 -5.25 8.40 7.37
N ALA A 128 -6.55 8.31 7.65
CA ALA A 128 -7.08 7.85 8.91
C ALA A 128 -8.00 6.65 8.69
N LYS A 129 -8.32 5.94 9.77
CA LYS A 129 -9.36 4.92 9.73
C LYS A 129 -10.67 5.59 9.28
N PRO A 130 -11.37 5.07 8.26
CA PRO A 130 -12.58 5.71 7.77
C PRO A 130 -13.75 5.52 8.74
N GLU A 131 -14.72 6.42 8.65
CA GLU A 131 -15.94 6.36 9.45
C GLU A 131 -16.88 5.25 8.95
N THR A 132 -17.46 4.50 9.89
CA THR A 132 -18.42 3.43 9.59
C THR A 132 -19.70 3.57 10.41
N ASN A 133 -20.82 3.14 9.84
CA ASN A 133 -22.11 2.99 10.52
C ASN A 133 -22.61 1.56 10.35
N GLY A 134 -22.34 0.70 11.35
CA GLY A 134 -22.58 -0.74 11.21
C GLY A 134 -21.71 -1.32 10.10
N ASN A 135 -22.33 -1.94 9.10
CA ASN A 135 -21.66 -2.54 7.93
C ASN A 135 -21.58 -1.59 6.74
N TYR A 136 -21.63 -0.27 6.97
CA TYR A 136 -21.55 0.73 5.92
C TYR A 136 -20.37 1.65 6.15
N LEU A 137 -19.57 1.83 5.11
CA LEU A 137 -18.53 2.84 5.00
C LEU A 137 -19.17 4.16 4.59
N LYS A 138 -18.90 5.23 5.34
CA LYS A 138 -19.34 6.58 4.97
C LYS A 138 -18.39 7.16 3.92
N THR A 139 -18.91 7.50 2.74
CA THR A 139 -18.14 8.13 1.67
C THR A 139 -18.90 9.34 1.12
N GLU A 140 -18.22 10.22 0.39
CA GLU A 140 -18.85 11.40 -0.22
C GLU A 140 -19.86 11.02 -1.32
N ILE A 141 -19.72 9.84 -1.91
CA ILE A 141 -20.61 9.31 -2.96
C ILE A 141 -21.76 8.47 -2.38
N GLY A 142 -21.80 8.29 -1.06
CA GLY A 142 -22.85 7.58 -0.33
C GLY A 142 -22.33 6.49 0.61
N ASP A 143 -23.27 5.80 1.25
CA ASP A 143 -22.95 4.70 2.14
C ASP A 143 -22.62 3.44 1.33
N ILE A 144 -21.38 2.96 1.42
CA ILE A 144 -20.93 1.75 0.73
C ILE A 144 -21.02 0.56 1.68
N PRO A 145 -21.77 -0.50 1.35
CA PRO A 145 -21.81 -1.71 2.17
C PRO A 145 -20.42 -2.37 2.19
N VAL A 146 -19.94 -2.71 3.38
CA VAL A 146 -18.62 -3.32 3.60
C VAL A 146 -18.72 -4.48 4.58
N ASN A 147 -18.01 -5.57 4.27
CA ASN A 147 -17.92 -6.76 5.12
C ASN A 147 -16.48 -7.30 5.15
N PHE A 148 -15.53 -6.41 5.37
CA PHE A 148 -14.11 -6.76 5.49
C PHE A 148 -13.71 -6.92 6.95
N ASP A 149 -12.61 -7.65 7.16
CA ASP A 149 -11.98 -7.73 8.48
C ASP A 149 -11.67 -6.31 9.01
N PRO A 150 -11.91 -6.02 10.31
CA PRO A 150 -11.65 -4.71 10.89
C PRO A 150 -10.24 -4.16 10.67
N LYS A 151 -9.26 -5.05 10.52
CA LYS A 151 -7.87 -4.73 10.25
C LYS A 151 -7.72 -4.12 8.85
N ILE A 152 -8.27 -4.77 7.83
CA ILE A 152 -8.33 -4.24 6.46
C ILE A 152 -9.15 -2.95 6.43
N MET A 153 -10.28 -2.90 7.15
CA MET A 153 -11.13 -1.72 7.22
C MET A 153 -10.39 -0.47 7.70
N ALA A 154 -9.40 -0.61 8.59
CA ALA A 154 -8.59 0.50 9.07
C ALA A 154 -7.72 1.14 7.97
N HIS A 155 -7.51 0.43 6.87
CA HIS A 155 -6.60 0.82 5.79
C HIS A 155 -7.30 1.14 4.46
N ILE A 156 -8.64 1.12 4.40
CA ILE A 156 -9.39 1.37 3.16
C ILE A 156 -9.11 2.75 2.57
N ASP A 157 -9.01 3.79 3.41
CA ASP A 157 -8.71 5.13 2.89
C ASP A 157 -7.27 5.21 2.36
N GLY A 158 -6.32 4.53 3.00
CA GLY A 158 -4.98 4.35 2.47
C GLY A 158 -4.96 3.57 1.15
N ALA A 159 -5.76 2.51 1.04
CA ALA A 159 -5.92 1.73 -0.18
C ALA A 159 -6.51 2.56 -1.33
N ARG A 160 -7.45 3.47 -1.03
CA ARG A 160 -8.00 4.43 -2.00
C ARG A 160 -6.90 5.36 -2.53
N LEU A 161 -6.14 6.00 -1.63
CA LEU A 161 -5.02 6.88 -2.00
C LEU A 161 -3.93 6.13 -2.79
N PHE A 162 -3.73 4.85 -2.48
CA PHE A 162 -2.84 3.96 -3.21
C PHE A 162 -3.33 3.71 -4.64
N CYS A 163 -4.59 3.31 -4.81
CA CYS A 163 -5.18 3.08 -6.13
C CYS A 163 -5.14 4.34 -7.02
N GLN A 164 -5.28 5.53 -6.44
CA GLN A 164 -5.15 6.80 -7.16
C GLN A 164 -3.76 6.99 -7.80
N GLN A 165 -2.70 6.36 -7.28
CA GLN A 165 -1.36 6.43 -7.90
C GLN A 165 -1.30 5.71 -9.25
N PHE A 166 -2.29 4.88 -9.57
CA PHE A 166 -2.43 4.17 -10.85
C PHE A 166 -3.54 4.76 -11.73
N GLY A 167 -4.04 5.94 -11.37
CA GLY A 167 -5.13 6.63 -12.07
C GLY A 167 -6.46 5.92 -11.94
N ILE A 168 -6.74 5.31 -10.78
CA ILE A 168 -8.07 4.83 -10.39
C ILE A 168 -8.73 5.98 -9.60
N MET A 169 -9.88 6.44 -10.07
CA MET A 169 -10.59 7.52 -9.41
C MET A 169 -11.27 7.01 -8.13
N GLU A 170 -11.65 7.94 -7.26
CA GLU A 170 -12.33 7.60 -6.00
C GLU A 170 -13.64 6.82 -6.23
N GLU A 171 -14.43 7.23 -7.21
CA GLU A 171 -15.65 6.54 -7.61
C GLU A 171 -15.36 5.10 -8.05
N ASP A 172 -14.41 4.92 -8.98
CA ASP A 172 -14.00 3.59 -9.47
C ASP A 172 -13.49 2.69 -8.34
N PHE A 173 -12.73 3.26 -7.39
CA PHE A 173 -12.24 2.53 -6.22
C PHE A 173 -13.39 1.99 -5.37
N TYR A 174 -14.37 2.84 -5.05
CA TYR A 174 -15.50 2.44 -4.21
C TYR A 174 -16.48 1.50 -4.95
N GLU A 175 -16.65 1.66 -6.26
CA GLU A 175 -17.37 0.68 -7.09
C GLU A 175 -16.67 -0.69 -7.07
N GLY A 176 -15.35 -0.70 -7.24
CA GLY A 176 -14.54 -1.90 -7.13
C GLY A 176 -14.67 -2.55 -5.75
N LEU A 177 -14.56 -1.75 -4.68
CA LEU A 177 -14.72 -2.20 -3.30
C LEU A 177 -16.10 -2.82 -3.05
N ALA A 178 -17.17 -2.20 -3.57
CA ALA A 178 -18.55 -2.67 -3.41
C ALA A 178 -18.85 -3.95 -4.20
N SER A 179 -18.00 -4.30 -5.17
CA SER A 179 -18.14 -5.52 -5.99
C SER A 179 -17.52 -6.78 -5.36
N LEU A 180 -16.82 -6.65 -4.23
CA LEU A 180 -16.06 -7.72 -3.58
C LEU A 180 -16.85 -8.60 -2.60
#